data_AF-A0A1Q8SS16-F1
#
_entry.id   AF-A0A1Q8SS16-F1
#
_cell.length_a   1.000
_cell.length_b   1.000
_cell.length_c   1.000
_cell.angle_alpha   90.00
_cell.angle_beta   90.00
_cell.angle_gamma   90.00
#
_symmetry.space_group_name_H-M   'P 1'
#
loop_
_entity.id
_entity.type
_entity.pdbx_description
1 polymer ?
#
loop_
_entity_poly.entity_id
_entity_poly.type
_entity_poly.pdbx_seq_one_letter_code
_entity_poly.pdbx_strand_id
1 'polypeptide(L)'
;MSVTDSRHDVSAHGAQGDPHEASHAAQRSAGNGSWLTAVRFSLLMAVVLGLLYPLVVVGLGQLGFSHQANGSLLADAEGRVIGSSLVGQRFTSERYFQGRPSAVDYAAGAVGGSNLAPSNPALRERAEADAGQITARDGVEPGRIPVDLLTASGSGIDPAISPEAAAIQVDRVARARGLSPSA
;
A
#
# COMPACT_ATOMS: atom_id res chain seq x y z
N MET A 1 -105.62 10.35 -4.71
CA MET A 1 -105.57 11.09 -3.44
C MET A 1 -104.09 11.23 -3.11
N SER A 2 -103.49 12.40 -3.42
CA SER A 2 -102.92 13.33 -2.43
C SER A 2 -101.59 12.82 -1.82
N VAL A 3 -100.48 13.54 -1.63
CA VAL A 3 -99.97 14.90 -1.85
C VAL A 3 -98.48 14.81 -1.41
N THR A 4 -97.59 15.53 -2.11
CA THR A 4 -96.24 16.07 -1.78
C THR A 4 -95.49 15.65 -0.48
N ASP A 5 -94.15 15.49 -0.54
CA ASP A 5 -93.18 16.55 -0.14
C ASP A 5 -91.68 16.22 -0.37
N SER A 6 -90.97 17.25 -0.84
CA SER A 6 -89.57 17.72 -0.67
C SER A 6 -88.29 16.86 -0.55
N ARG A 7 -87.37 17.25 -1.45
CA ARG A 7 -85.97 17.74 -1.25
C ARG A 7 -84.78 16.77 -1.35
N HIS A 8 -83.88 17.17 -2.27
CA HIS A 8 -82.39 17.20 -2.24
C HIS A 8 -81.64 15.89 -1.89
N ASP A 9 -80.57 15.46 -2.55
CA ASP A 9 -79.56 16.19 -3.30
C ASP A 9 -78.56 15.20 -3.96
N VAL A 10 -77.76 15.73 -4.91
CA VAL A 10 -76.38 15.32 -5.25
C VAL A 10 -76.14 14.01 -6.02
N SER A 11 -75.96 14.20 -7.32
CA SER A 11 -74.83 13.74 -8.16
C SER A 11 -74.12 12.43 -7.83
N ALA A 12 -74.23 11.51 -8.78
CA ALA A 12 -73.28 10.43 -9.00
C ALA A 12 -71.86 10.98 -9.24
N HIS A 13 -70.94 10.74 -8.30
CA HIS A 13 -69.51 10.89 -8.53
C HIS A 13 -68.69 9.88 -7.72
N GLY A 14 -67.99 9.02 -8.45
CA GLY A 14 -66.66 8.51 -8.07
C GLY A 14 -66.55 7.63 -6.82
N ALA A 15 -66.89 6.35 -6.94
CA ALA A 15 -66.15 5.30 -6.22
C ALA A 15 -65.06 4.75 -7.16
N GLN A 16 -64.19 5.63 -7.64
CA GLN A 16 -62.99 5.25 -8.36
C GLN A 16 -61.89 5.20 -7.32
N GLY A 17 -61.57 4.00 -6.83
CA GLY A 17 -60.46 3.79 -5.91
C GLY A 17 -59.21 4.46 -6.47
N ASP A 18 -58.55 5.25 -5.64
CA ASP A 18 -57.49 6.16 -6.05
C ASP A 18 -56.34 5.35 -6.68
N PRO A 19 -55.99 5.53 -7.97
CA PRO A 19 -54.94 4.74 -8.62
C PRO A 19 -53.56 4.92 -7.97
N HIS A 20 -53.39 5.99 -7.18
CA HIS A 20 -52.20 6.21 -6.36
C HIS A 20 -52.08 5.22 -5.18
N GLU A 21 -53.19 4.75 -4.60
CA GLU A 21 -53.16 3.74 -3.52
C GLU A 21 -52.70 2.36 -4.02
N ALA A 22 -53.13 1.97 -5.22
CA ALA A 22 -52.72 0.71 -5.84
C ALA A 22 -51.23 0.68 -6.22
N SER A 23 -50.68 1.83 -6.64
CA SER A 23 -49.25 2.01 -6.94
C SER A 23 -48.37 1.83 -5.70
N HIS A 24 -48.78 2.40 -4.56
CA HIS A 24 -48.05 2.25 -3.29
C HIS A 24 -48.15 0.83 -2.69
N ALA A 25 -49.19 0.06 -3.01
CA ALA A 25 -49.33 -1.33 -2.58
C ALA A 25 -48.43 -2.29 -3.39
N ALA A 26 -48.27 -2.07 -4.70
CA ALA A 26 -47.41 -2.88 -5.56
C ALA A 26 -45.91 -2.72 -5.20
N GLN A 27 -45.50 -1.53 -4.76
CA GLN A 27 -44.13 -1.25 -4.33
C GLN A 27 -43.76 -1.91 -2.99
N ARG A 28 -44.74 -2.31 -2.17
CA ARG A 28 -44.53 -3.03 -0.90
C ARG A 28 -44.26 -4.52 -1.09
N SER A 29 -44.38 -5.05 -2.32
CA SER A 29 -44.12 -6.46 -2.66
C SER A 29 -42.72 -6.71 -3.26
N ALA A 30 -41.77 -5.78 -3.08
CA ALA A 30 -40.35 -6.08 -3.08
C ALA A 30 -39.97 -6.96 -1.86
N GLY A 31 -40.74 -8.03 -1.67
CA GLY A 31 -40.76 -8.93 -0.55
C GLY A 31 -39.72 -10.00 -0.74
N ASN A 32 -38.86 -10.13 0.25
CA ASN A 32 -38.02 -11.28 0.59
C ASN A 32 -37.01 -11.85 -0.44
N GLY A 33 -37.23 -11.73 -1.75
CA GLY A 33 -36.37 -12.27 -2.80
C GLY A 33 -35.21 -11.36 -3.20
N SER A 34 -35.38 -10.04 -3.10
CA SER A 34 -34.32 -9.06 -3.47
C SER A 34 -33.18 -9.06 -2.46
N TRP A 35 -33.48 -9.06 -1.17
CA TRP A 35 -32.45 -9.11 -0.12
C TRP A 35 -31.73 -10.45 -0.10
N LEU A 36 -32.43 -11.56 -0.33
CA LEU A 36 -31.82 -12.87 -0.39
C LEU A 36 -30.90 -13.01 -1.61
N THR A 37 -31.30 -12.43 -2.76
CA THR A 37 -30.45 -12.36 -3.96
C THR A 37 -29.21 -11.51 -3.70
N ALA A 38 -29.35 -10.35 -3.03
CA ALA A 38 -28.23 -9.50 -2.65
C ALA A 38 -27.26 -10.22 -1.70
N VAL A 39 -27.76 -10.89 -0.65
CA VAL A 39 -26.92 -11.65 0.28
C VAL A 39 -26.20 -12.80 -0.43
N ARG A 40 -26.90 -13.56 -1.28
CA ARG A 40 -26.29 -14.65 -2.07
C ARG A 40 -25.21 -14.13 -3.01
N PHE A 41 -25.48 -13.03 -3.70
CA PHE A 41 -24.51 -12.39 -4.58
C PHE A 41 -23.29 -11.90 -3.78
N SER A 42 -23.49 -11.24 -2.64
CA SER A 42 -22.40 -10.82 -1.76
C SER A 42 -21.57 -12.00 -1.25
N LEU A 43 -22.20 -13.10 -0.86
CA LEU A 43 -21.49 -14.32 -0.44
C LEU A 43 -20.72 -14.96 -1.60
N LEU A 44 -21.32 -15.01 -2.79
CA LEU A 44 -20.66 -15.48 -4.00
C LEU A 44 -19.43 -14.62 -4.30
N MET A 45 -19.55 -13.30 -4.28
CA MET A 45 -18.42 -12.39 -4.49
C MET A 45 -17.36 -12.51 -3.41
N ALA A 46 -17.75 -12.70 -2.15
CA ALA A 46 -16.82 -12.93 -1.05
C ALA A 46 -16.01 -14.22 -1.25
N VAL A 47 -16.65 -15.31 -1.69
CA VAL A 47 -15.95 -16.57 -2.02
C VAL A 47 -15.05 -16.40 -3.24
N VAL A 48 -15.55 -15.76 -4.30
CA VAL A 48 -14.79 -15.57 -5.54
C VAL A 48 -13.56 -14.68 -5.30
N LEU A 49 -13.72 -13.53 -4.65
CA LEU A 49 -12.63 -12.56 -4.46
C LEU A 49 -11.77 -12.84 -3.23
N GLY A 50 -12.34 -13.43 -2.17
CA GLY A 50 -11.63 -13.72 -0.93
C GLY A 50 -10.97 -15.09 -0.87
N LEU A 51 -11.41 -16.05 -1.71
CA LEU A 51 -10.85 -17.41 -1.71
C LEU A 51 -10.39 -17.85 -3.10
N LEU A 52 -11.28 -17.88 -4.08
CA LEU A 52 -10.94 -18.43 -5.40
C LEU A 52 -9.83 -17.62 -6.08
N TYR A 53 -9.95 -16.30 -6.09
CA TYR A 53 -8.98 -15.41 -6.72
C TYR A 53 -7.58 -15.50 -6.06
N PRO A 54 -7.42 -15.36 -4.71
CA PRO A 54 -6.11 -15.50 -4.08
C PRO A 54 -5.48 -16.87 -4.31
N LEU A 55 -6.26 -17.96 -4.25
CA LEU A 55 -5.74 -19.31 -4.49
C LEU A 55 -5.24 -19.50 -5.92
N VAL A 56 -5.97 -18.97 -6.92
CA VAL A 56 -5.51 -19.01 -8.30
C VAL A 56 -4.23 -18.20 -8.47
N VAL A 57 -4.15 -16.98 -7.91
CA VAL A 57 -2.95 -16.14 -7.99
C VAL A 57 -1.75 -16.80 -7.31
N VAL A 58 -1.92 -17.35 -6.10
CA VAL A 58 -0.87 -18.10 -5.39
C VAL A 58 -0.45 -19.34 -6.16
N GLY A 59 -1.41 -20.11 -6.68
CA GLY A 59 -1.13 -21.31 -7.46
C GLY A 59 -0.31 -21.02 -8.71
N LEU A 60 -0.71 -20.00 -9.49
CA LEU A 60 0.04 -19.56 -10.66
C LEU A 60 1.43 -19.02 -10.28
N GLY A 61 1.52 -18.25 -9.20
CA GLY A 61 2.79 -17.74 -8.67
C GLY A 61 3.75 -18.85 -8.28
N GLN A 62 3.28 -19.88 -7.58
CA GLN A 62 4.12 -21.01 -7.17
C GLN A 62 4.54 -21.90 -8.35
N LEU A 63 3.70 -22.04 -9.38
CA LEU A 63 4.03 -22.85 -10.55
C LEU A 63 5.04 -22.17 -11.50
N GLY A 64 4.92 -20.85 -11.70
CA GLY A 64 5.76 -20.11 -12.65
C GLY A 64 6.92 -19.33 -12.03
N PHE A 65 6.77 -18.85 -10.79
CA PHE A 65 7.65 -17.84 -10.17
C PHE A 65 7.83 -18.11 -8.67
N SER A 66 8.10 -19.36 -8.29
CA SER A 66 8.17 -19.77 -6.88
C SER A 66 9.17 -18.95 -6.07
N HIS A 67 10.34 -18.58 -6.63
CA HIS A 67 11.33 -17.77 -5.92
C HIS A 67 10.77 -16.37 -5.55
N GLN A 68 10.10 -15.70 -6.49
CA GLN A 68 9.50 -14.39 -6.26
C GLN A 68 8.27 -14.46 -5.36
N ALA A 69 7.41 -15.47 -5.57
CA ALA A 69 6.20 -15.69 -4.78
C ALA A 69 6.50 -15.97 -3.30
N ASN A 70 7.67 -16.54 -3.00
CA ASN A 70 8.15 -16.77 -1.64
C ASN A 70 9.04 -15.62 -1.11
N GLY A 71 9.04 -14.46 -1.76
CA GLY A 71 9.67 -13.24 -1.25
C GLY A 71 11.10 -12.98 -1.72
N SER A 72 11.57 -13.65 -2.78
CA SER A 72 12.91 -13.46 -3.36
C SER A 72 14.03 -13.57 -2.33
N LEU A 73 13.96 -14.62 -1.50
CA LEU A 73 14.88 -14.83 -0.38
C LEU A 73 16.31 -15.08 -0.88
N LEU A 74 17.27 -14.57 -0.11
CA LEU A 74 18.70 -14.77 -0.28
C LEU A 74 19.20 -15.70 0.82
N ALA A 75 20.01 -16.68 0.44
CA ALA A 75 20.62 -17.64 1.36
C ALA A 75 22.15 -17.53 1.32
N ASP A 76 22.80 -17.84 2.43
CA ASP A 76 24.27 -17.99 2.50
C ASP A 76 24.74 -19.32 1.90
N ALA A 77 26.06 -19.55 1.94
CA ALA A 77 26.67 -20.78 1.43
C ALA A 77 26.22 -22.05 2.18
N GLU A 78 25.76 -21.89 3.42
CA GLU A 78 25.22 -22.95 4.27
C GLU A 78 23.71 -23.15 4.09
N GLY A 79 23.06 -22.37 3.22
CA GLY A 79 21.62 -22.46 2.93
C GLY A 79 20.71 -21.75 3.94
N ARG A 80 21.26 -20.95 4.85
CA ARG A 80 20.47 -20.16 5.81
C ARG A 80 19.98 -18.88 5.15
N VAL A 81 18.70 -18.55 5.36
CA VAL A 81 18.11 -17.31 4.86
C VAL A 81 18.72 -16.12 5.58
N ILE A 82 19.37 -15.24 4.83
CA ILE A 82 20.04 -14.02 5.33
C ILE A 82 19.28 -12.73 4.99
N GLY A 83 18.24 -12.82 4.16
CA GLY A 83 17.41 -11.68 3.79
C GLY A 83 16.59 -11.92 2.52
N SER A 84 16.16 -10.81 1.91
CA SER A 84 15.47 -10.77 0.61
C SER A 84 16.15 -9.75 -0.27
N SER A 85 16.18 -9.98 -1.59
CA SER A 85 16.67 -8.97 -2.55
C SER A 85 15.81 -7.71 -2.60
N LEU A 86 14.61 -7.74 -1.98
CA LEU A 86 13.64 -6.65 -2.00
C LEU A 86 13.61 -5.83 -0.70
N VAL A 87 14.38 -6.22 0.31
CA VAL A 87 14.35 -5.62 1.65
C VAL A 87 15.75 -5.19 2.06
N GLY A 88 15.93 -3.89 2.20
CA GLY A 88 17.15 -3.29 2.73
C GLY A 88 17.36 -3.65 4.21
N GLN A 89 18.62 -3.67 4.63
CA GLN A 89 19.00 -3.91 6.02
C GLN A 89 19.83 -2.75 6.55
N ARG A 90 19.81 -2.55 7.87
CA ARG A 90 20.68 -1.58 8.52
C ARG A 90 22.12 -2.10 8.54
N PHE A 91 23.00 -1.44 7.78
CA PHE A 91 24.44 -1.70 7.83
C PHE A 91 25.14 -0.62 8.66
N THR A 92 25.96 -1.01 9.63
CA THR A 92 26.70 -0.04 10.48
C THR A 92 28.22 -0.18 10.36
N SER A 93 28.72 -1.32 9.86
CA SER A 93 30.15 -1.56 9.70
C SER A 93 30.73 -0.80 8.50
N GLU A 94 31.97 -0.33 8.64
CA GLU A 94 32.74 0.31 7.57
C GLU A 94 33.01 -0.61 6.37
N ARG A 95 32.87 -1.92 6.55
CA ARG A 95 33.01 -2.89 5.46
C ARG A 95 31.84 -2.85 4.50
N TYR A 96 30.69 -2.30 4.87
CA TYR A 96 29.50 -2.31 4.02
C TYR A 96 29.23 -0.95 3.37
N PHE A 97 28.54 -1.01 2.24
CA PHE A 97 27.87 0.14 1.67
C PHE A 97 26.71 0.55 2.58
N GLN A 98 26.54 1.85 2.68
CA GLN A 98 25.51 2.49 3.47
C GLN A 98 24.34 2.80 2.54
N GLY A 99 23.17 2.30 2.92
CA GLY A 99 21.94 2.53 2.19
C GLY A 99 21.38 3.93 2.43
N ARG A 100 20.17 4.16 1.92
CA ARG A 100 19.44 5.41 2.13
C ARG A 100 19.04 5.58 3.60
N PRO A 101 18.79 6.80 4.08
CA PRO A 101 18.18 6.98 5.39
C PRO A 101 16.83 6.24 5.49
N SER A 102 16.54 5.68 6.65
CA SER A 102 15.28 4.99 6.91
C SER A 102 14.54 5.67 8.06
N ALA A 103 13.25 5.95 7.87
CA ALA A 103 12.38 6.48 8.92
C ALA A 103 11.90 5.40 9.92
N VAL A 104 12.00 4.12 9.56
CA VAL A 104 11.57 2.97 10.39
C VAL A 104 12.73 2.04 10.75
N ASP A 105 13.96 2.56 10.67
CA ASP A 105 15.19 1.77 10.93
C ASP A 105 15.26 0.40 10.22
N TYR A 106 14.81 0.32 8.96
CA TYR A 106 14.76 -0.92 8.19
C TYR A 106 13.88 -2.03 8.79
N ALA A 107 12.96 -1.69 9.69
CA ALA A 107 12.02 -2.65 10.28
C ALA A 107 10.94 -3.07 9.28
N ALA A 108 11.04 -4.30 8.77
CA ALA A 108 10.13 -4.87 7.79
C ALA A 108 8.66 -4.95 8.24
N GLY A 109 8.38 -4.90 9.54
CA GLY A 109 7.01 -4.88 10.08
C GLY A 109 6.38 -3.49 10.20
N ALA A 110 7.17 -2.41 10.07
CA ALA A 110 6.71 -1.03 10.28
C ALA A 110 6.53 -0.24 8.98
N VAL A 111 7.27 -0.58 7.92
CA VAL A 111 7.26 0.00 6.55
C VAL A 111 6.62 1.39 6.45
N GLY A 112 7.44 2.43 6.32
CA GLY A 112 6.94 3.79 6.16
C GLY A 112 8.05 4.82 5.92
N GLY A 113 7.65 5.96 5.38
CA GLY A 113 8.51 7.10 5.10
C GLY A 113 8.52 8.14 6.21
N SER A 114 9.41 9.13 6.11
CA SER A 114 9.54 10.20 7.10
C SER A 114 8.36 11.18 7.13
N ASN A 115 7.65 11.31 6.00
CA ASN A 115 6.50 12.21 5.82
C ASN A 115 6.75 13.67 6.24
N LEU A 116 8.01 14.12 6.17
CA LEU A 116 8.40 15.50 6.46
C LEU A 116 8.17 16.38 5.23
N ALA A 117 7.46 17.49 5.40
CA ALA A 117 7.29 18.50 4.36
C ALA A 117 8.59 19.28 4.13
N PRO A 118 8.83 19.84 2.92
CA PRO A 118 10.01 20.68 2.65
C PRO A 118 10.15 21.91 3.56
N SER A 119 9.04 22.44 4.08
CA SER A 119 9.01 23.55 5.03
C SER A 119 9.31 23.14 6.48
N ASN A 120 9.38 21.85 6.79
CA ASN A 120 9.64 21.36 8.13
C ASN A 120 11.15 21.48 8.44
N PRO A 121 11.55 22.23 9.48
CA PRO A 121 12.96 22.42 9.82
C PRO A 121 13.69 21.10 10.13
N ALA A 122 13.00 20.11 10.71
CA ALA A 122 13.60 18.81 11.05
C ALA A 122 14.14 18.05 9.82
N LEU A 123 13.57 18.29 8.63
CA LEU A 123 14.07 17.69 7.39
C LEU A 123 15.47 18.19 7.06
N ARG A 124 15.68 19.50 7.20
CA ARG A 124 16.95 20.17 6.91
C ARG A 124 18.00 19.79 7.96
N GLU A 125 17.64 19.84 9.25
CA GLU A 125 18.55 19.46 10.34
C GLU A 125 19.08 18.03 10.18
N ARG A 126 18.19 17.07 9.88
CA ARG A 126 18.59 15.69 9.60
C ARG A 126 19.47 15.59 8.35
N ALA A 127 19.11 16.26 7.24
CA ALA A 127 19.91 16.22 6.01
C ALA A 127 21.32 16.81 6.22
N GLU A 128 21.45 17.89 6.98
CA GLU A 128 22.73 18.50 7.34
C GLU A 128 23.56 17.56 8.24
N ALA A 129 22.92 16.90 9.22
CA ALA A 129 23.58 15.91 10.06
C ALA A 129 24.08 14.69 9.27
N ASP A 130 23.24 14.16 8.37
CA ASP A 130 23.58 13.04 7.49
C ASP A 130 24.74 13.43 6.56
N ALA A 131 24.70 14.63 5.97
CA ALA A 131 25.76 15.15 5.12
C ALA A 131 27.09 15.27 5.88
N GLY A 132 27.07 15.76 7.11
CA GLY A 132 28.26 15.82 7.97
C GLY A 132 28.85 14.44 8.28
N GLN A 133 28.00 13.45 8.57
CA GLN A 133 28.43 12.07 8.80
C GLN A 133 29.04 11.43 7.55
N ILE A 134 28.41 11.63 6.38
CA ILE A 134 28.91 11.11 5.10
C ILE A 134 30.25 11.78 4.76
N THR A 135 30.37 13.10 4.93
CA THR A 135 31.61 13.84 4.68
C THR A 135 32.76 13.29 5.56
N ALA A 136 32.51 13.10 6.85
CA ALA A 136 33.51 12.57 7.77
C ALA A 136 33.89 11.11 7.47
N ARG A 137 32.92 10.30 7.03
CA ARG A 137 33.11 8.87 6.78
C ARG A 137 33.77 8.58 5.42
N ASP A 138 33.29 9.24 4.37
CA ASP A 138 33.63 8.95 2.98
C ASP A 138 34.59 9.98 2.36
N GLY A 139 34.85 11.12 3.04
CA GLY A 139 35.80 12.13 2.60
C GLY A 139 35.32 12.96 1.41
N VAL A 140 34.00 13.12 1.26
CA VAL A 140 33.37 13.81 0.12
C VAL A 140 32.74 15.12 0.57
N GLU A 141 32.96 16.18 -0.20
CA GLU A 141 32.37 17.50 0.04
C GLU A 141 30.82 17.46 0.07
N PRO A 142 30.13 18.18 0.96
CA PRO A 142 28.68 18.13 1.10
C PRO A 142 27.90 18.33 -0.21
N GLY A 143 28.35 19.26 -1.06
CA GLY A 143 27.71 19.55 -2.36
C GLY A 143 27.90 18.47 -3.43
N ARG A 144 28.69 17.43 -3.15
CA ARG A 144 28.95 16.29 -4.04
C ARG A 144 28.29 15.01 -3.56
N ILE A 145 27.62 15.03 -2.41
CA ILE A 145 26.87 13.88 -1.88
C ILE A 145 25.61 13.67 -2.72
N PRO A 146 25.40 12.49 -3.30
CA PRO A 146 24.17 12.15 -4.01
C PRO A 146 22.93 12.23 -3.12
N VAL A 147 21.83 12.70 -3.69
CA VAL A 147 20.60 13.04 -2.95
C VAL A 147 19.92 11.84 -2.31
N ASP A 148 20.07 10.64 -2.87
CA ASP A 148 19.53 9.39 -2.33
C ASP A 148 20.11 9.02 -0.96
N LEU A 149 21.39 9.33 -0.70
CA LEU A 149 22.02 9.17 0.63
C LEU A 149 21.55 10.22 1.64
N LEU A 150 20.98 11.33 1.17
CA LEU A 150 20.44 12.39 2.02
C LEU A 150 18.93 12.32 2.17
N THR A 151 18.22 11.52 1.39
CA THR A 151 16.75 11.48 1.38
C THR A 151 16.21 10.13 1.81
N ALA A 152 15.42 10.15 2.88
CA ALA A 152 14.81 8.93 3.38
C ALA A 152 13.88 8.29 2.34
N SER A 153 13.90 6.95 2.27
CA SER A 153 13.02 6.21 1.36
C SER A 153 11.56 6.22 1.84
N GLY A 154 10.62 6.09 0.90
CA GLY A 154 9.18 6.09 1.21
C GLY A 154 8.69 4.82 1.91
N SER A 155 9.36 3.68 1.68
CA SER A 155 9.09 2.43 2.39
C SER A 155 9.88 2.29 3.68
N GLY A 156 11.00 3.03 3.81
CA GLY A 156 11.95 2.87 4.90
C GLY A 156 12.70 1.52 4.91
N ILE A 157 12.53 0.70 3.87
CA ILE A 157 13.21 -0.61 3.71
C ILE A 157 13.82 -0.76 2.31
N ASP A 158 14.13 0.35 1.66
CA ASP A 158 14.67 0.38 0.29
C ASP A 158 16.04 -0.31 0.21
N PRO A 159 16.20 -1.37 -0.61
CA PRO A 159 17.49 -2.04 -0.80
C PRO A 159 18.43 -1.30 -1.74
N ALA A 160 17.96 -0.28 -2.46
CA ALA A 160 18.70 0.33 -3.55
C ALA A 160 19.34 1.69 -3.18
N ILE A 161 20.50 1.92 -3.79
CA ILE A 161 21.15 3.23 -3.93
C ILE A 161 21.59 3.39 -5.38
N SER A 162 21.75 4.63 -5.82
CA SER A 162 22.27 4.94 -7.15
C SER A 162 23.74 4.49 -7.29
N PRO A 163 24.21 4.21 -8.52
CA PRO A 163 25.63 3.95 -8.77
C PRO A 163 26.53 5.09 -8.31
N GLU A 164 26.09 6.33 -8.41
CA GLU A 164 26.83 7.52 -7.95
C GLU A 164 26.98 7.53 -6.43
N ALA A 165 25.94 7.16 -5.69
CA ALA A 165 25.98 6.99 -4.24
C ALA A 165 26.86 5.84 -3.79
N ALA A 166 26.89 4.75 -4.56
CA ALA A 166 27.82 3.66 -4.31
C ALA A 166 29.27 4.12 -4.56
N ALA A 167 29.51 4.84 -5.65
CA ALA A 167 30.84 5.28 -6.08
C ALA A 167 31.58 6.08 -5.01
N ILE A 168 30.90 7.01 -4.32
CA ILE A 168 31.53 7.81 -3.26
C ILE A 168 31.99 6.99 -2.05
N GLN A 169 31.48 5.77 -1.88
CA GLN A 169 31.78 4.89 -0.75
C GLN A 169 32.84 3.83 -1.08
N VAL A 170 33.18 3.65 -2.36
CA VAL A 170 34.07 2.58 -2.85
C VAL A 170 35.40 2.60 -2.12
N ASP A 171 36.06 3.76 -2.03
CA ASP A 171 37.38 3.87 -1.43
C ASP A 171 37.39 3.45 0.04
N ARG A 172 36.37 3.85 0.81
CA ARG A 172 36.21 3.44 2.21
C ARG A 172 36.04 1.93 2.31
N VAL A 173 35.11 1.37 1.54
CA VAL A 173 34.77 -0.05 1.60
C VAL A 173 35.96 -0.92 1.16
N ALA A 174 36.65 -0.51 0.10
CA ALA A 174 37.84 -1.17 -0.42
C ALA A 174 38.95 -1.21 0.64
N ARG A 175 39.26 -0.07 1.28
CA ARG A 175 40.23 -0.01 2.40
C ARG A 175 39.83 -0.92 3.55
N ALA A 176 38.57 -0.87 4.00
CA ALA A 176 38.09 -1.68 5.11
C ALA A 176 38.13 -3.19 4.83
N ARG A 177 38.08 -3.58 3.55
CA ARG A 177 38.15 -4.98 3.11
C ARG A 177 39.53 -5.43 2.62
N GLY A 178 40.50 -4.53 2.51
CA GLY A 178 41.82 -4.85 1.94
C GLY A 178 41.77 -5.18 0.44
N LEU A 179 40.83 -4.56 -0.28
CA LEU A 179 40.64 -4.75 -1.73
C LEU A 179 41.16 -3.52 -2.49
N SER A 180 41.47 -3.70 -3.78
CA SER A 180 41.65 -2.56 -4.70
C SER A 180 40.29 -1.90 -4.97
N PRO A 181 40.22 -0.55 -5.05
CA PRO A 181 38.99 0.14 -5.48
C PRO A 181 38.47 -0.26 -6.87
N SER A 182 39.32 -0.85 -7.71
CA SER A 182 39.01 -1.28 -9.08
C SER A 182 38.78 -2.80 -9.23
N ALA A 183 38.78 -3.56 -8.13
CA ALA A 183 38.65 -5.02 -8.13
C ALA A 183 37.25 -5.52 -8.47
#